data_AF-A0A527XI93-F1
#
_entry.id   AF-A0A527XI93-F1
#
_cell.length_a   1.000
_cell.length_b   1.000
_cell.length_c   1.000
_cell.angle_alpha   90.00
_cell.angle_beta   90.00
_cell.angle_gamma   90.00
#
_symmetry.space_group_name_H-M   'P 1'
#
loop_
_entity.id
_entity.type
_entity.pdbx_description
1 polymer ?
#
loop_
_entity_poly.entity_id
_entity_poly.type
_entity_poly.pdbx_seq_one_letter_code
_entity_poly.pdbx_strand_id
1 'polypeptide(L)' 'PYLVQQNRRVGGEPIQSVAWPSHPIIAGGQHVVVVGGGDTASDCIGTAFRQGAVRVTQLDIRPQPPEKEDKLSVWP' A
#
# COMPACT_ATOMS: atom_id res chain seq x y z
N PRO A 1 7.87 1.24 -9.33
CA PRO A 1 6.53 0.97 -8.72
C PRO A 1 6.59 1.14 -7.20
N TYR A 2 5.48 1.52 -6.56
CA TYR A 2 5.46 1.91 -5.14
C TYR A 2 5.98 0.81 -4.19
N LEU A 3 5.36 -0.37 -4.20
CA LEU A 3 5.79 -1.49 -3.34
C LEU A 3 7.17 -2.03 -3.72
N VAL A 4 7.53 -2.03 -5.00
CA VAL A 4 8.90 -2.41 -5.43
C VAL A 4 9.94 -1.50 -4.78
N GLN A 5 9.72 -0.18 -4.80
CA GLN A 5 10.64 0.73 -4.13
C GLN A 5 10.64 0.52 -2.62
N GLN A 6 9.49 0.23 -2.00
CA GLN A 6 9.44 -0.06 -0.56
C GLN A 6 10.22 -1.33 -0.20
N ASN A 7 10.01 -2.42 -0.92
CA ASN A 7 10.69 -3.70 -0.68
C ASN A 7 12.21 -3.52 -0.81
N ARG A 8 12.65 -2.78 -1.81
CA ARG A 8 14.08 -2.43 -1.98
C ARG A 8 14.63 -1.58 -0.83
N ARG A 9 13.86 -0.59 -0.34
CA ARG A 9 14.28 0.19 0.86
C ARG A 9 14.47 -0.71 2.08
N VAL A 10 13.55 -1.65 2.29
CA VAL A 10 13.65 -2.62 3.39
C VAL A 10 14.86 -3.55 3.21
N GLY A 11 15.12 -3.99 1.98
CA GLY A 11 16.27 -4.83 1.64
C GLY A 11 17.61 -4.09 1.54
N GLY A 12 17.64 -2.76 1.67
CA GLY A 12 18.85 -1.95 1.47
C GLY A 12 19.33 -1.87 0.01
N GLU A 13 18.46 -2.17 -0.95
CA GLU A 13 18.76 -2.16 -2.38
C GLU A 13 18.54 -0.76 -3.02
N PRO A 14 19.24 -0.44 -4.13
CA PRO A 14 19.00 0.78 -4.89
C PRO A 14 17.56 0.88 -5.42
N ILE A 15 16.86 1.98 -5.11
CA ILE A 15 15.46 2.17 -5.51
C ILE A 15 15.29 2.54 -6.98
N GLN A 16 16.37 2.96 -7.66
CA GLN A 16 16.33 3.32 -9.07
C GLN A 16 16.01 2.10 -9.94
N SER A 17 15.06 2.26 -10.86
CA SER A 17 14.82 1.30 -11.91
C SER A 17 15.89 1.44 -13.00
N VAL A 18 16.39 0.30 -13.48
CA VAL A 18 17.33 0.24 -14.61
C VAL A 18 16.65 0.35 -15.97
N ALA A 19 15.33 0.14 -16.02
CA ALA A 19 14.56 0.16 -17.26
C ALA A 19 13.94 1.54 -17.58
N TRP A 20 13.64 2.33 -16.55
CA TRP A 20 12.90 3.60 -16.68
C TRP A 20 13.28 4.56 -15.54
N PRO A 21 13.30 5.89 -15.76
CA PRO A 21 13.45 6.85 -14.68
C PRO A 21 12.36 6.66 -13.63
N SER A 22 12.75 6.44 -12.38
CA SER A 22 11.82 6.25 -11.27
C SER A 22 12.16 7.16 -10.10
N HIS A 23 11.46 8.27 -10.00
CA HIS A 23 11.55 9.15 -8.83
C HIS A 23 11.11 8.42 -7.56
N PRO A 24 11.63 8.80 -6.38
CA PRO A 24 11.15 8.26 -5.11
C PRO A 24 9.66 8.52 -4.94
N ILE A 25 8.91 7.45 -4.63
CA ILE A 25 7.50 7.51 -4.27
C ILE A 25 7.39 7.24 -2.77
N ILE A 26 6.93 8.24 -2.01
CA ILE A 26 6.76 8.21 -0.56
C ILE A 26 5.37 8.77 -0.21
N ALA A 27 4.64 8.11 0.67
CA ALA A 27 3.29 8.47 1.07
C ALA A 27 3.22 9.42 2.27
N GLY A 28 4.35 9.69 2.94
CA GLY A 28 4.41 10.55 4.12
C GLY A 28 3.83 11.94 3.86
N GLY A 29 2.90 12.38 4.72
CA GLY A 29 2.23 13.66 4.60
C GLY A 29 1.17 13.74 3.49
N GLN A 30 0.92 12.65 2.75
CA GLN A 30 0.02 12.66 1.60
C GLN A 30 -1.35 12.07 1.88
N HIS A 31 -2.32 12.40 1.03
CA HIS A 31 -3.61 11.73 0.92
C HIS A 31 -3.50 10.69 -0.20
N VAL A 32 -3.61 9.41 0.14
CA VAL A 32 -3.37 8.28 -0.77
C VAL A 32 -4.70 7.61 -1.13
N VAL A 33 -4.89 7.34 -2.41
CA VAL A 33 -5.97 6.47 -2.90
C VAL A 33 -5.37 5.17 -3.41
N VAL A 34 -5.84 4.03 -2.92
CA VAL A 34 -5.46 2.69 -3.38
C VAL A 34 -6.64 2.09 -4.14
N VAL A 35 -6.39 1.61 -5.36
CA VAL A 35 -7.41 1.02 -6.22
C VAL A 35 -7.20 -0.49 -6.28
N GLY A 36 -8.28 -1.23 -6.02
CA GLY A 36 -8.29 -2.68 -5.79
C GLY A 36 -8.31 -3.01 -4.30
N GLY A 37 -8.72 -4.23 -3.95
CA GLY A 37 -8.75 -4.71 -2.55
C GLY A 37 -8.08 -6.07 -2.31
N GLY A 38 -7.33 -6.59 -3.28
CA GLY A 38 -6.52 -7.80 -3.05
C GLY A 38 -5.33 -7.55 -2.13
N ASP A 39 -4.50 -8.57 -1.90
CA ASP A 39 -3.35 -8.50 -0.98
C ASP A 39 -2.38 -7.37 -1.32
N THR A 40 -2.09 -7.16 -2.60
CA THR A 40 -1.23 -6.06 -3.05
C THR A 40 -1.78 -4.69 -2.65
N ALA A 41 -3.11 -4.52 -2.61
CA ALA A 41 -3.74 -3.29 -2.17
C ALA A 41 -3.62 -3.12 -0.65
N SER A 42 -3.85 -4.19 0.12
CA SER A 42 -3.64 -4.22 1.58
C SER A 42 -2.19 -3.87 1.93
N ASP A 43 -1.20 -4.40 1.20
CA ASP A 43 0.21 -4.07 1.36
C ASP A 43 0.51 -2.60 1.06
N CYS A 44 -0.11 -2.04 0.03
CA CYS A 44 -0.01 -0.62 -0.29
C CYS A 44 -0.55 0.26 0.84
N ILE A 45 -1.73 -0.10 1.38
CA ILE A 45 -2.38 0.62 2.50
C ILE A 45 -1.48 0.61 3.74
N GLY A 46 -1.05 -0.59 4.17
CA GLY A 46 -0.18 -0.74 5.34
C GLY A 46 1.15 -0.01 5.16
N THR A 47 1.74 -0.06 3.96
CA THR A 47 2.96 0.69 3.66
C THR A 47 2.75 2.20 3.70
N ALA A 48 1.65 2.70 3.14
CA ALA A 48 1.34 4.13 3.15
C ALA A 48 1.19 4.67 4.57
N PHE A 49 0.48 3.95 5.45
CA PHE A 49 0.36 4.33 6.85
C PHE A 49 1.70 4.28 7.58
N ARG A 50 2.51 3.23 7.39
CA ARG A 50 3.87 3.16 7.99
C ARG A 50 4.79 4.28 7.53
N GLN A 51 4.59 4.79 6.32
CA GLN A 51 5.32 5.96 5.80
C GLN A 51 4.76 7.30 6.30
N GLY A 52 3.66 7.32 7.05
CA GLY A 52 3.06 8.53 7.62
C GLY A 52 2.07 9.23 6.71
N ALA A 53 1.34 8.50 5.85
CA ALA A 53 0.23 9.08 5.09
C ALA A 53 -0.82 9.69 6.03
N VAL A 54 -1.33 10.88 5.67
CA VAL A 54 -2.34 11.61 6.45
C VAL A 54 -3.71 10.93 6.32
N ARG A 55 -4.01 10.40 5.14
CA ARG A 55 -5.24 9.67 4.86
C ARG A 55 -4.98 8.62 3.79
N VAL A 56 -5.55 7.44 3.96
CA VAL A 56 -5.57 6.39 2.93
C VAL A 56 -7.03 6.03 2.65
N THR A 57 -7.42 5.96 1.39
CA THR A 57 -8.77 5.58 0.95
C THR A 57 -8.66 4.44 -0.06
N GLN A 58 -9.37 3.32 0.19
CA GLN A 58 -9.43 2.19 -0.73
C GLN A 58 -10.67 2.30 -1.62
N LEU A 59 -10.51 2.06 -2.92
CA LEU A 59 -11.60 1.88 -3.87
C LEU A 59 -11.56 0.45 -4.39
N ASP A 60 -12.59 -0.33 -4.11
CA ASP A 60 -12.73 -1.74 -4.51
C ASP A 60 -14.11 -1.95 -5.16
N ILE A 61 -14.19 -2.92 -6.07
CA ILE A 61 -15.43 -3.36 -6.72
C ILE A 61 -16.26 -4.28 -5.81
N ARG A 62 -15.64 -4.94 -4.84
CA ARG A 62 -16.33 -5.83 -3.90
C ARG A 62 -17.16 -5.02 -2.90
N PRO A 63 -18.21 -5.61 -2.31
CA PRO A 63 -18.98 -4.98 -1.26
C PRO A 63 -18.09 -4.50 -0.12
N GLN A 64 -18.48 -3.40 0.51
CA GLN A 64 -17.78 -2.87 1.66
C GLN A 64 -17.72 -3.95 2.76
N PRO A 65 -16.53 -4.24 3.32
CA PRO A 65 -16.41 -5.15 4.45
C PRO A 65 -17.25 -4.67 5.64
N PRO A 66 -17.76 -5.58 6.48
CA PRO A 66 -18.49 -5.20 7.69
C PRO A 66 -17.60 -4.38 8.63
N GLU A 67 -18.21 -3.47 9.40
CA GLU A 67 -17.49 -2.63 10.37
C GLU A 67 -16.76 -3.45 11.45
N LYS A 68 -17.35 -4.59 11.82
CA LYS A 68 -16.72 -5.59 12.68
C LYS A 68 -16.42 -6.82 11.87
N GLU A 69 -15.15 -7.18 11.87
CA GLU A 69 -14.66 -8.43 11.33
C GLU A 69 -15.22 -9.61 12.15
N ASP A 70 -15.58 -10.70 11.48
CA ASP A 70 -15.86 -11.96 12.14
C ASP A 70 -14.56 -12.76 12.29
N LYS A 71 -14.02 -12.80 13.50
CA LYS A 71 -12.74 -13.45 13.80
C LYS A 71 -12.69 -14.94 13.47
N LEU A 72 -13.82 -15.62 13.24
CA LEU A 72 -13.85 -17.03 12.87
C LEU A 72 -13.79 -17.27 11.35
N SER A 73 -14.14 -16.26 10.55
CA SER A 73 -14.11 -16.33 9.06
C SER A 73 -13.05 -15.40 8.43
N VAL A 74 -12.60 -14.43 9.23
CA VAL A 74 -11.56 -13.42 9.07
C VAL A 74 -10.09 -13.85 9.12
N TRP A 75 -9.26 -13.73 8.06
CA TRP A 75 -7.82 -14.01 8.24
C TRP A 75 -7.14 -13.01 9.23
N PRO A 76 -6.10 -13.38 10.03
CA PRO A 76 -5.46 -14.67 10.03
C PRO A 76 -6.41 -15.79 10.31
#